data_AF-A0A0A1XRD3-F1
#
_entry.id   AF-A0A0A1XRD3-F1
#
_cell.length_a   1.000
_cell.length_b   1.000
_cell.length_c   1.000
_cell.angle_alpha   90.00
_cell.angle_beta   90.00
_cell.angle_gamma   90.00
#
_symmetry.space_group_name_H-M   'P 1'
#
loop_
_entity.id
_entity.type
_entity.pdbx_description
1 polymer ?
#
loop_
_entity_poly.entity_id
_entity_poly.type
_entity_poly.pdbx_seq_one_letter_code
_entity_poly.pdbx_strand_id
1 'polypeptide(L)'
;MMLHGRSRPSRITQKVRERDERVRANLEQYGCGDRYIDVIISDFSNPLWREGVEFDAIITDPPYGIRESTEKVESKATSKQNTRTKDMPHYPSTSHYSLQQLYMDLLHFSAQHLKVGGRLVCWLPYHRDDYTNEMIPQHSSLVLVGNSEQPLSGLTSRRLLTYERRDIHATDDSEQPSCEFPNSYDFRDRYFNNAPESRTERRTRKAEQRELGRIEALKRGKIITDNKEAKNNLNKSRFN
;
A
#
# COMPACT_ATOMS: atom_id res chain seq x y z
N MET A 1 -3.25 -12.98 7.61
CA MET A 1 -3.68 -13.35 8.99
C MET A 1 -3.99 -12.16 9.91
N MET A 2 -3.47 -10.96 9.66
CA MET A 2 -3.84 -9.73 10.39
C MET A 2 -5.35 -9.45 10.33
N LEU A 3 -5.97 -9.77 9.20
CA LEU A 3 -7.38 -9.56 8.88
C LEU A 3 -8.34 -10.28 9.84
N HIS A 4 -7.96 -11.47 10.33
CA HIS A 4 -8.72 -12.24 11.33
C HIS A 4 -8.15 -12.10 12.75
N GLY A 5 -7.24 -11.15 12.99
CA GLY A 5 -6.62 -10.96 14.31
C GLY A 5 -5.67 -12.07 14.75
N ARG A 6 -5.23 -12.95 13.85
CA ARG A 6 -4.37 -14.10 14.19
C ARG A 6 -2.88 -13.81 14.05
N SER A 7 -2.48 -12.68 13.45
CA SER A 7 -1.07 -12.30 13.34
C SER A 7 -0.54 -11.63 14.60
N ARG A 8 0.79 -11.49 14.71
CA ARG A 8 1.40 -10.67 15.78
C ARG A 8 0.82 -9.24 15.81
N PRO A 9 0.68 -8.63 16.99
CA PRO A 9 0.36 -7.21 17.12
C PRO A 9 1.42 -6.33 16.46
N SER A 10 1.01 -5.17 15.95
CA SER A 10 1.95 -4.14 15.46
C SER A 10 2.55 -3.32 16.60
N ARG A 11 1.91 -3.29 17.78
CA ARG A 11 2.36 -2.52 18.96
C ARG A 11 3.51 -3.23 19.67
N ILE A 12 4.61 -2.51 19.87
CA ILE A 12 5.85 -3.04 20.48
C ILE A 12 5.65 -3.60 21.90
N THR A 13 4.68 -3.07 22.65
CA THR A 13 4.39 -3.47 24.03
C THR A 13 3.42 -4.64 24.13
N GLN A 14 2.73 -4.98 23.03
CA GLN A 14 1.64 -5.94 23.03
C GLN A 14 2.14 -7.27 22.46
N LYS A 15 2.04 -8.34 23.26
CA LYS A 15 2.47 -9.68 22.83
C LYS A 15 1.40 -10.44 22.05
N VAL A 16 0.13 -10.20 22.38
CA VAL A 16 -1.04 -10.92 21.84
C VAL A 16 -2.11 -9.90 21.45
N ARG A 17 -2.76 -10.11 20.30
CA ARG A 17 -3.87 -9.26 19.84
C ARG A 17 -5.10 -9.46 20.71
N GLU A 18 -5.88 -8.40 20.87
CA GLU A 18 -7.20 -8.53 21.49
C GLU A 18 -8.14 -9.31 20.56
N ARG A 19 -9.17 -9.96 21.13
CA ARG A 19 -10.03 -10.90 20.39
C ARG A 19 -10.82 -10.21 19.27
N ASP A 20 -11.10 -8.93 19.45
CA ASP A 20 -11.78 -8.00 18.58
C ASP A 20 -10.82 -7.16 17.72
N GLU A 21 -9.50 -7.40 17.76
CA GLU A 21 -8.52 -6.69 16.91
C GLU A 21 -8.48 -7.26 15.48
N ARG A 22 -9.62 -7.18 14.78
CA ARG A 22 -9.88 -7.75 13.44
C ARG A 22 -10.86 -6.91 12.62
N VAL A 23 -10.82 -7.03 11.29
CA VAL A 23 -11.65 -6.20 10.38
C VAL A 23 -13.15 -6.35 10.66
N ARG A 24 -13.63 -7.58 10.90
CA ARG A 24 -15.04 -7.85 11.21
C ARG A 24 -15.52 -7.11 12.46
N ALA A 25 -14.70 -7.02 13.50
CA ALA A 25 -15.08 -6.36 14.74
C ALA A 25 -15.24 -4.85 14.56
N ASN A 26 -14.41 -4.22 13.71
CA ASN A 26 -14.61 -2.81 13.33
C ASN A 26 -15.99 -2.63 12.68
N LEU A 27 -16.38 -3.51 11.75
CA LEU A 27 -17.69 -3.43 11.10
C LEU A 27 -18.85 -3.70 12.08
N GLU A 28 -18.69 -4.66 13.00
CA GLU A 28 -19.67 -4.92 14.07
C GLU A 28 -19.88 -3.69 14.96
N GLN A 29 -18.80 -2.99 15.33
CA GLN A 29 -18.86 -1.76 16.12
C GLN A 29 -19.71 -0.66 15.45
N TYR A 30 -19.69 -0.57 14.13
CA TYR A 30 -20.49 0.40 13.36
C TYR A 30 -21.85 -0.15 12.90
N GLY A 31 -22.29 -1.33 13.37
CA GLY A 31 -23.57 -1.92 12.98
C GLY A 31 -23.61 -2.41 11.52
N CYS A 32 -22.45 -2.79 10.97
CA CYS A 32 -22.26 -3.29 9.61
C CYS A 32 -21.81 -4.77 9.57
N GLY A 33 -21.81 -5.46 10.72
CA GLY A 33 -21.27 -6.82 10.81
C GLY A 33 -22.07 -7.88 10.04
N ASP A 34 -23.37 -7.62 9.83
CA ASP A 34 -24.30 -8.42 9.01
C ASP A 34 -24.01 -8.32 7.50
N ARG A 35 -23.40 -7.23 7.06
CA ARG A 35 -22.99 -6.98 5.66
C ARG A 35 -21.59 -7.52 5.34
N TYR A 36 -20.83 -7.95 6.34
CA TYR A 36 -19.49 -8.49 6.14
C TYR A 36 -19.54 -9.93 5.65
N ILE A 37 -18.97 -10.20 4.49
CA ILE A 37 -18.81 -11.55 3.94
C ILE A 37 -17.54 -12.18 4.50
N ASP A 38 -16.37 -11.83 3.93
CA ASP A 38 -15.08 -12.32 4.41
C ASP A 38 -13.93 -11.50 3.81
N VAL A 39 -12.68 -11.87 4.12
CA VAL A 39 -11.48 -11.35 3.47
C VAL A 39 -10.69 -12.49 2.82
N ILE A 40 -10.26 -12.26 1.59
CA ILE A 40 -9.37 -13.15 0.85
C ILE A 40 -7.93 -12.61 0.86
N ILE A 41 -6.95 -13.51 0.85
CA ILE A 41 -5.55 -13.16 0.69
C ILE A 41 -5.16 -13.56 -0.73
N SER A 42 -4.88 -12.58 -1.56
CA SER A 42 -4.44 -12.77 -2.94
C SER A 42 -3.43 -11.70 -3.32
N ASP A 43 -2.65 -12.01 -4.35
CA ASP A 43 -1.88 -11.00 -5.07
C ASP A 43 -2.78 -10.38 -6.13
N PHE A 44 -2.92 -9.05 -6.12
CA PHE A 44 -3.82 -8.35 -7.03
C PHE A 44 -3.36 -8.41 -8.49
N SER A 45 -2.05 -8.54 -8.75
CA SER A 45 -1.55 -8.66 -10.11
C SER A 45 -1.88 -10.01 -10.76
N ASN A 46 -2.45 -10.94 -10.00
CA ASN A 46 -2.81 -12.29 -10.45
C ASN A 46 -4.33 -12.46 -10.35
N PRO A 47 -5.03 -12.78 -11.46
CA PRO A 47 -6.47 -12.97 -11.44
C PRO A 47 -6.90 -14.04 -10.42
N LEU A 48 -7.78 -13.64 -9.51
CA LEU A 48 -8.38 -14.54 -8.51
C LEU A 48 -9.81 -14.92 -8.86
N TRP A 49 -10.55 -13.96 -9.42
CA TRP A 49 -11.98 -14.07 -9.64
C TRP A 49 -12.25 -14.82 -10.94
N ARG A 50 -13.28 -15.67 -10.93
CA ARG A 50 -13.73 -16.34 -12.14
C ARG A 50 -14.42 -15.32 -13.06
N GLU A 51 -14.37 -15.60 -14.36
CA GLU A 51 -15.18 -14.89 -15.34
C GLU A 51 -16.66 -14.96 -14.95
N GLY A 52 -17.37 -13.83 -15.12
CA GLY A 52 -18.79 -13.68 -14.77
C GLY A 52 -19.08 -13.30 -13.32
N VAL A 53 -18.08 -13.18 -12.43
CA VAL A 53 -18.29 -12.54 -11.13
C VAL A 53 -18.42 -11.04 -11.33
N GLU A 54 -19.54 -10.47 -10.87
CA GLU A 54 -19.82 -9.04 -10.98
C GLU A 54 -20.07 -8.38 -9.62
N PHE A 55 -19.64 -7.14 -9.50
CA PHE A 55 -19.79 -6.28 -8.33
C PHE A 55 -20.57 -5.02 -8.69
N ASP A 56 -21.42 -4.55 -7.77
CA ASP A 56 -22.11 -3.26 -7.91
C ASP A 56 -21.13 -2.09 -7.73
N ALA A 57 -20.13 -2.26 -6.86
CA ALA A 57 -19.09 -1.26 -6.62
C ALA A 57 -17.77 -1.90 -6.18
N ILE A 58 -16.67 -1.26 -6.57
CA ILE A 58 -15.31 -1.54 -6.10
C ILE A 58 -14.80 -0.26 -5.44
N ILE A 59 -14.34 -0.36 -4.19
CA ILE A 59 -13.83 0.78 -3.42
C ILE A 59 -12.47 0.41 -2.87
N THR A 60 -11.43 1.21 -3.16
CA THR A 60 -10.06 0.87 -2.75
C THR A 60 -9.17 2.09 -2.55
N ASP A 61 -8.17 1.93 -1.68
CA ASP A 61 -7.04 2.86 -1.51
C ASP A 61 -5.75 2.09 -1.83
N PRO A 62 -5.34 2.01 -3.12
CA PRO A 62 -4.21 1.19 -3.54
C PRO A 62 -2.91 1.64 -2.86
N PRO A 63 -1.94 0.74 -2.62
CA PRO A 63 -0.68 1.10 -1.98
C PRO A 63 0.12 2.13 -2.82
N TYR A 64 0.50 3.25 -2.22
CA TYR A 64 1.27 4.30 -2.90
C TYR A 64 2.79 4.04 -2.92
N GLY A 65 3.24 2.91 -2.39
CA GLY A 65 4.66 2.60 -2.25
C GLY A 65 5.38 3.40 -1.18
N ILE A 66 4.71 4.13 -0.28
CA ILE A 66 5.36 4.88 0.82
C ILE A 66 5.53 4.00 2.06
N ARG A 67 4.41 3.47 2.57
CA ARG A 67 4.34 2.70 3.82
C ARG A 67 4.39 1.20 3.53
N GLU A 68 3.64 0.78 2.53
CA GLU A 68 3.57 -0.58 2.02
C GLU A 68 4.57 -0.77 0.86
N SER A 69 5.16 -1.96 0.75
CA SER A 69 5.97 -2.31 -0.43
C SER A 69 5.02 -2.56 -1.60
N THR A 70 5.30 -1.97 -2.76
CA THR A 70 4.58 -2.30 -3.99
C THR A 70 5.32 -3.45 -4.69
N GLU A 71 4.88 -4.66 -4.38
CA GLU A 71 5.45 -5.91 -4.88
C GLU A 71 4.36 -6.76 -5.51
N LYS A 72 4.73 -7.47 -6.59
CA LYS A 72 3.91 -8.50 -7.23
C LYS A 72 4.67 -9.82 -7.27
N VAL A 73 3.95 -10.93 -7.25
CA VAL A 73 4.53 -12.25 -7.45
C VAL A 73 4.91 -12.41 -8.91
N GLU A 74 6.15 -12.83 -9.17
CA GLU A 74 6.66 -13.03 -10.51
C GLU A 74 7.55 -14.27 -10.60
N SER A 75 7.30 -15.09 -11.62
CA SER A 75 8.16 -16.21 -11.99
C SER A 75 9.36 -15.69 -12.78
N LYS A 76 10.52 -15.59 -12.13
CA LYS A 76 11.77 -15.14 -12.77
C LYS A 76 12.34 -16.26 -13.66
N ALA A 77 12.53 -15.97 -14.95
CA ALA A 77 13.08 -16.93 -15.92
C ALA A 77 14.52 -17.35 -15.59
N THR A 78 15.29 -16.50 -14.89
CA THR A 78 16.65 -16.81 -14.48
C THR A 78 16.63 -17.69 -13.22
N SER A 79 16.82 -18.99 -13.42
CA SER A 79 17.02 -19.94 -12.33
C SER A 79 18.31 -19.61 -11.57
N LYS A 80 18.21 -18.89 -10.45
CA LYS A 80 19.30 -18.87 -9.47
C LYS A 80 19.51 -20.30 -8.96
N GLN A 81 20.76 -20.64 -8.64
CA GLN A 81 21.09 -21.95 -8.07
C GLN A 81 20.18 -22.20 -6.86
N ASN A 82 19.44 -23.30 -6.91
CA ASN A 82 18.44 -23.60 -5.90
C ASN A 82 19.15 -24.09 -4.63
N THR A 83 19.41 -23.18 -3.69
CA THR A 83 20.01 -23.50 -2.39
C THR A 83 19.01 -24.08 -1.39
N ARG A 84 17.79 -24.40 -1.83
CA ARG A 84 16.68 -24.85 -0.98
C ARG A 84 16.81 -26.35 -0.67
N THR A 85 16.70 -26.71 0.60
CA THR A 85 16.54 -28.10 1.02
C THR A 85 15.07 -28.53 0.87
N LYS A 86 14.81 -29.84 0.77
CA LYS A 86 13.47 -30.40 0.50
C LYS A 86 12.42 -29.99 1.56
N ASP A 87 12.86 -29.74 2.78
CA ASP A 87 12.02 -29.43 3.94
C ASP A 87 11.73 -27.93 4.11
N MET A 88 12.36 -27.07 3.29
CA MET A 88 12.15 -25.63 3.37
C MET A 88 10.87 -25.18 2.64
N PRO A 89 10.02 -24.34 3.27
CA PRO A 89 8.85 -23.75 2.62
C PRO A 89 9.28 -22.93 1.40
N HIS A 90 8.55 -23.08 0.29
CA HIS A 90 8.79 -22.29 -0.92
C HIS A 90 7.95 -21.01 -0.88
N TYR A 91 8.63 -19.87 -0.98
CA TYR A 91 7.99 -18.58 -1.19
C TYR A 91 8.26 -18.13 -2.64
N PRO A 92 7.20 -17.78 -3.40
CA PRO A 92 7.38 -17.23 -4.74
C PRO A 92 8.28 -16.00 -4.74
N SER A 93 9.01 -15.80 -5.83
CA SER A 93 9.78 -14.56 -6.01
C SER A 93 8.84 -13.38 -6.22
N THR A 94 9.23 -12.21 -5.71
CA THR A 94 8.53 -10.95 -5.98
C THR A 94 9.36 -10.01 -6.85
N SER A 95 8.68 -9.10 -7.53
CA SER A 95 9.26 -7.98 -8.26
C SER A 95 8.50 -6.69 -8.00
N HIS A 96 9.07 -5.56 -8.44
CA HIS A 96 8.47 -4.26 -8.22
C HIS A 96 7.14 -4.14 -8.99
N TYR A 97 6.09 -3.76 -8.28
CA TYR A 97 4.80 -3.43 -8.86
C TYR A 97 4.74 -1.91 -9.00
N SER A 98 4.92 -1.40 -10.22
CA SER A 98 4.88 0.05 -10.44
C SER A 98 3.47 0.59 -10.22
N LEU A 99 3.39 1.86 -9.80
CA LEU A 99 2.10 2.53 -9.59
C LEU A 99 1.26 2.52 -10.88
N GLN A 100 1.91 2.75 -12.02
CA GLN A 100 1.29 2.66 -13.34
C GLN A 100 0.64 1.30 -13.58
N GLN A 101 1.40 0.21 -13.46
CA GLN A 101 0.87 -1.14 -13.71
C GLN A 101 -0.27 -1.47 -12.75
N LEU A 102 -0.17 -1.06 -11.48
CA LEU A 102 -1.21 -1.27 -10.49
C LEU A 102 -2.54 -0.64 -10.89
N TYR A 103 -2.54 0.61 -11.39
CA TYR A 103 -3.77 1.24 -11.87
C TYR A 103 -4.27 0.64 -13.19
N MET A 104 -3.39 0.22 -14.08
CA MET A 104 -3.79 -0.48 -15.31
C MET A 104 -4.53 -1.78 -14.98
N ASP A 105 -3.96 -2.60 -14.10
CA ASP A 105 -4.60 -3.83 -13.65
C ASP A 105 -5.91 -3.54 -12.89
N LEU A 106 -5.96 -2.46 -12.11
CA LEU A 106 -7.19 -2.06 -11.39
C LEU A 106 -8.33 -1.64 -12.31
N LEU A 107 -8.03 -0.84 -13.34
CA LEU A 107 -9.03 -0.41 -14.31
C LEU A 107 -9.51 -1.59 -15.16
N HIS A 108 -8.59 -2.45 -15.59
CA HIS A 108 -8.94 -3.67 -16.33
C HIS A 108 -9.80 -4.61 -15.49
N PHE A 109 -9.41 -4.88 -14.23
CA PHE A 109 -10.21 -5.65 -13.28
C PHE A 109 -11.61 -5.06 -13.10
N SER A 110 -11.71 -3.74 -12.97
CA SER A 110 -12.99 -3.06 -12.79
C SER A 110 -13.86 -3.09 -14.04
N ALA A 111 -13.26 -2.99 -15.22
CA ALA A 111 -13.96 -3.11 -16.50
C ALA A 111 -14.57 -4.51 -16.68
N GLN A 112 -13.86 -5.56 -16.24
CA GLN A 112 -14.33 -6.94 -16.31
C GLN A 112 -15.41 -7.26 -15.27
N HIS A 113 -15.23 -6.77 -14.03
CA HIS A 113 -15.99 -7.24 -12.88
C HIS A 113 -17.02 -6.26 -12.31
N LEU A 114 -17.17 -5.02 -12.80
CA LEU A 114 -18.29 -4.16 -12.38
C LEU A 114 -19.54 -4.50 -13.17
N LYS A 115 -20.75 -4.32 -12.64
CA LYS A 115 -21.95 -4.31 -13.51
C LYS A 115 -21.95 -3.06 -14.40
N VAL A 116 -22.69 -3.06 -15.50
CA VAL A 116 -22.99 -1.82 -16.23
C VAL A 116 -23.67 -0.83 -15.28
N GLY A 117 -23.18 0.42 -15.24
CA GLY A 117 -23.58 1.44 -14.25
C GLY A 117 -22.93 1.27 -12.87
N GLY A 118 -22.22 0.18 -12.62
CA GLY A 118 -21.42 -0.05 -11.43
C GLY A 118 -20.20 0.87 -11.37
N ARG A 119 -19.65 1.09 -10.16
CA ARG A 119 -18.63 2.12 -9.94
C ARG A 119 -17.34 1.62 -9.31
N LEU A 120 -16.21 2.07 -9.85
CA LEU A 120 -14.90 2.02 -9.20
C LEU A 120 -14.66 3.35 -8.50
N VAL A 121 -14.36 3.32 -7.21
CA VAL A 121 -13.91 4.46 -6.42
C VAL A 121 -12.51 4.17 -5.90
N CYS A 122 -11.50 4.92 -6.36
CA CYS A 122 -10.13 4.70 -5.94
C CYS A 122 -9.37 6.01 -5.67
N TRP A 123 -8.40 5.96 -4.78
CA TRP A 123 -7.46 7.06 -4.57
C TRP A 123 -6.28 6.96 -5.55
N LEU A 124 -5.85 8.09 -6.12
CA LEU A 124 -4.63 8.26 -6.92
C LEU A 124 -3.68 9.25 -6.21
N PRO A 125 -2.49 8.83 -5.75
CA PRO A 125 -1.53 9.73 -5.13
C PRO A 125 -0.76 10.53 -6.17
N TYR A 126 -0.48 11.80 -5.88
CA TYR A 126 0.44 12.57 -6.70
C TYR A 126 1.22 13.67 -5.98
N HIS A 127 2.32 14.07 -6.60
CA HIS A 127 3.04 15.28 -6.22
C HIS A 127 2.44 16.49 -6.95
N ARG A 128 2.09 17.55 -6.21
CA ARG A 128 1.33 18.69 -6.75
C ARG A 128 2.01 19.38 -7.93
N ASP A 129 3.33 19.48 -7.90
CA ASP A 129 4.11 20.11 -8.97
C ASP A 129 4.18 19.26 -10.26
N ASP A 130 3.89 17.96 -10.16
CA ASP A 130 3.96 17.02 -11.28
C ASP A 130 2.57 16.70 -11.84
N TYR A 131 1.50 17.22 -11.23
CA TYR A 131 0.13 16.85 -11.59
C TYR A 131 -0.24 17.33 -12.99
N THR A 132 -0.59 16.39 -13.85
CA THR A 132 -1.22 16.65 -15.13
C THR A 132 -2.45 15.76 -15.31
N ASN A 133 -3.40 16.16 -16.15
CA ASN A 133 -4.64 15.38 -16.33
C ASN A 133 -4.39 14.04 -17.07
N GLU A 134 -3.27 13.95 -17.79
CA GLU A 134 -2.82 12.75 -18.52
C GLU A 134 -2.38 11.63 -17.56
N MET A 135 -2.04 11.97 -16.31
CA MET A 135 -1.74 11.00 -15.25
C MET A 135 -2.97 10.23 -14.78
N ILE A 136 -4.19 10.72 -15.08
CA ILE A 136 -5.42 10.05 -14.67
C ILE A 136 -5.56 8.78 -15.52
N PRO A 137 -5.61 7.58 -14.90
CA PRO A 137 -5.80 6.34 -15.64
C PRO A 137 -7.13 6.32 -16.41
N GLN A 138 -7.11 5.77 -17.62
CA GLN A 138 -8.26 5.65 -18.50
C GLN A 138 -8.43 4.21 -18.98
N HIS A 139 -9.67 3.84 -19.29
CA HIS A 139 -10.03 2.55 -19.89
C HIS A 139 -11.32 2.76 -20.71
N SER A 140 -11.42 2.18 -21.89
CA SER A 140 -12.56 2.37 -22.82
C SER A 140 -13.93 2.11 -22.17
N SER A 141 -14.01 1.04 -21.37
CA SER A 141 -15.17 0.59 -20.58
C SER A 141 -15.55 1.48 -19.39
N LEU A 142 -14.69 2.40 -18.97
CA LEU A 142 -14.85 3.17 -17.74
C LEU A 142 -14.85 4.66 -18.03
N VAL A 143 -15.87 5.37 -17.55
CA VAL A 143 -15.94 6.84 -17.66
C VAL A 143 -15.67 7.46 -16.31
N LEU A 144 -14.76 8.42 -16.27
CA LEU A 144 -14.53 9.22 -15.09
C LEU A 144 -15.73 10.16 -14.86
N VAL A 145 -16.48 9.92 -13.78
CA VAL A 145 -17.65 10.72 -13.39
C VAL A 145 -17.39 11.59 -12.16
N GLY A 146 -16.29 11.35 -11.45
CA GLY A 146 -15.89 12.14 -10.29
C GLY A 146 -14.37 12.22 -10.13
N ASN A 147 -13.88 13.41 -9.79
CA ASN A 147 -12.47 13.68 -9.53
C ASN A 147 -12.36 14.76 -8.44
N SER A 148 -12.03 14.37 -7.22
CA SER A 148 -11.91 15.29 -6.07
C SER A 148 -10.51 15.24 -5.47
N GLU A 149 -9.86 16.39 -5.32
CA GLU A 149 -8.55 16.48 -4.68
C GLU A 149 -8.67 16.51 -3.14
N GLN A 150 -7.79 15.76 -2.48
CA GLN A 150 -7.49 15.88 -1.06
C GLN A 150 -6.00 16.19 -0.87
N PRO A 151 -5.65 17.41 -0.43
CA PRO A 151 -4.28 17.75 -0.07
C PRO A 151 -3.79 16.90 1.12
N LEU A 152 -2.55 16.44 1.04
CA LEU A 152 -1.85 15.75 2.13
C LEU A 152 -0.77 16.69 2.71
N SER A 153 0.09 16.15 3.58
CA SER A 153 1.21 16.92 4.13
C SER A 153 2.24 17.28 3.06
N GLY A 154 2.76 18.51 3.08
CA GLY A 154 3.82 18.96 2.17
C GLY A 154 3.31 19.21 0.76
N LEU A 155 4.08 18.78 -0.25
CA LEU A 155 3.76 18.95 -1.67
C LEU A 155 2.99 17.77 -2.26
N THR A 156 2.47 16.87 -1.42
CA THR A 156 1.75 15.67 -1.86
C THR A 156 0.25 15.86 -1.71
N SER A 157 -0.50 15.36 -2.68
CA SER A 157 -1.97 15.31 -2.70
C SER A 157 -2.41 13.91 -3.14
N ARG A 158 -3.70 13.62 -3.00
CA ARG A 158 -4.33 12.47 -3.63
C ARG A 158 -5.69 12.85 -4.21
N ARG A 159 -6.10 12.19 -5.28
CA ARG A 159 -7.41 12.39 -5.91
C ARG A 159 -8.30 11.19 -5.68
N LEU A 160 -9.53 11.44 -5.23
CA LEU A 160 -10.60 10.45 -5.24
C LEU A 160 -11.20 10.42 -6.63
N LEU A 161 -10.90 9.36 -7.36
CA LEU A 161 -11.40 9.12 -8.71
C LEU A 161 -12.60 8.19 -8.62
N THR A 162 -13.67 8.55 -9.32
CA THR A 162 -14.86 7.71 -9.47
C THR A 162 -15.10 7.43 -10.93
N TYR A 163 -15.05 6.17 -11.30
CA TYR A 163 -15.34 5.68 -12.63
C TYR A 163 -16.65 4.91 -12.64
N GLU A 164 -17.42 5.04 -13.72
CA GLU A 164 -18.64 4.28 -13.96
C GLU A 164 -18.44 3.36 -15.16
N ARG A 165 -18.78 2.07 -15.03
CA ARG A 165 -18.71 1.11 -16.13
C ARG A 165 -19.84 1.36 -17.11
N ARG A 166 -19.49 1.55 -18.38
CA ARG A 166 -20.46 1.62 -19.47
C ARG A 166 -20.65 0.28 -20.13
N ASP A 167 -21.79 0.13 -20.80
CA ASP A 167 -22.03 -0.99 -21.70
C ASP A 167 -21.21 -0.80 -22.99
N ILE A 168 -20.44 -1.82 -23.37
CA ILE A 168 -19.63 -1.82 -24.60
C ILE A 168 -20.21 -2.90 -25.51
N HIS A 169 -21.37 -2.63 -26.05
CA HIS A 169 -21.84 -3.32 -27.25
C HIS A 169 -21.49 -2.53 -28.54
N ALA A 170 -20.47 -1.67 -28.52
CA ALA A 170 -20.28 -0.66 -29.58
C ALA A 170 -18.93 -0.62 -30.33
N THR A 171 -17.82 -1.21 -29.87
CA THR A 171 -16.56 -1.15 -30.64
C THR A 171 -15.63 -2.32 -30.36
N ASP A 172 -15.27 -2.99 -31.46
CA ASP A 172 -14.35 -4.12 -31.63
C ASP A 172 -12.87 -3.70 -31.49
N ASP A 173 -12.58 -2.66 -30.70
CA ASP A 173 -11.25 -2.09 -30.54
C ASP A 173 -10.63 -2.49 -29.19
N SER A 174 -9.38 -2.94 -29.26
CA SER A 174 -8.61 -3.55 -28.18
C SER A 174 -8.78 -2.86 -26.81
N GLU A 175 -9.18 -3.65 -25.82
CA GLU A 175 -9.44 -3.29 -24.43
C GLU A 175 -8.15 -2.93 -23.67
N GLN A 176 -7.49 -1.84 -24.04
CA GLN A 176 -6.24 -1.45 -23.39
C GLN A 176 -6.47 -0.28 -22.44
N PRO A 177 -6.26 -0.47 -21.13
CA PRO A 177 -6.15 0.67 -20.24
C PRO A 177 -4.95 1.52 -20.65
N SER A 178 -5.10 2.84 -20.58
CA SER A 178 -4.02 3.79 -20.82
C SER A 178 -3.83 4.67 -19.60
N CYS A 179 -2.58 4.85 -19.20
CA CYS A 179 -2.20 5.82 -18.19
C CYS A 179 -0.76 6.20 -18.46
N GLU A 180 -0.54 7.49 -18.72
CA GLU A 180 0.78 8.01 -18.93
C GLU A 180 1.26 8.63 -17.62
N PHE A 181 2.06 7.84 -16.89
CA PHE A 181 2.97 8.44 -15.94
C PHE A 181 4.21 8.88 -16.73
N PRO A 182 4.76 10.08 -16.47
CA PRO A 182 6.07 10.43 -16.97
C PRO A 182 7.04 9.29 -16.65
N ASN A 183 7.89 8.85 -17.59
CA ASN A 183 8.80 7.72 -17.38
C ASN A 183 9.72 7.88 -16.14
N SER A 184 9.88 9.10 -15.62
CA SER A 184 10.62 9.46 -14.41
C SER A 184 9.75 9.61 -13.15
N TYR A 185 8.44 9.36 -13.23
CA TYR A 185 7.51 9.62 -12.15
C TYR A 185 7.57 8.49 -11.11
N ASP A 186 8.52 8.62 -10.19
CA ASP A 186 8.55 7.86 -8.96
C ASP A 186 7.96 8.70 -7.83
N PHE A 187 6.65 8.52 -7.58
CA PHE A 187 5.95 9.19 -6.49
C PHE A 187 6.62 8.91 -5.13
N ARG A 188 7.15 7.71 -4.91
CA ARG A 188 7.82 7.35 -3.65
C ARG A 188 9.09 8.18 -3.50
N ASP A 189 9.90 8.30 -4.56
CA ASP A 189 11.13 9.07 -4.51
C ASP A 189 10.84 10.56 -4.26
N ARG A 190 9.89 11.15 -5.00
CA ARG A 190 9.45 12.54 -4.81
C ARG A 190 8.91 12.79 -3.40
N TYR A 191 8.14 11.85 -2.85
CA TYR A 191 7.60 11.94 -1.48
C TYR A 191 8.71 12.03 -0.43
N PHE A 192 9.82 11.31 -0.60
CA PHE A 192 10.92 11.30 0.38
C PHE A 192 12.00 12.36 0.15
N ASN A 193 12.21 12.79 -1.09
CA ASN A 193 13.35 13.64 -1.47
C ASN A 193 13.02 15.13 -1.67
N ASN A 194 11.75 15.53 -1.77
CA ASN A 194 11.36 16.94 -1.95
C ASN A 194 11.16 17.74 -0.65
N ALA A 195 11.59 17.21 0.51
CA ALA A 195 11.65 18.04 1.71
C ALA A 195 12.84 19.02 1.60
N PRO A 196 12.70 20.30 2.00
CA PRO A 196 13.80 21.27 1.96
C PRO A 196 15.01 20.87 2.81
N GLU A 197 14.81 19.95 3.75
CA GLU A 197 15.85 19.28 4.53
C GLU A 197 15.90 17.82 4.07
N SER A 198 17.07 17.35 3.60
CA SER A 198 17.20 15.96 3.16
C SER A 198 16.92 15.00 4.32
N ARG A 199 16.47 13.77 4.02
CA ARG A 199 16.23 12.76 5.06
C ARG A 199 17.48 12.50 5.92
N THR A 200 18.64 12.58 5.29
CA THR A 200 19.94 12.46 5.95
C THR A 200 20.14 13.61 6.92
N GLU A 201 20.07 14.87 6.46
CA GLU A 201 20.18 16.06 7.31
C GLU A 201 19.20 16.04 8.49
N ARG A 202 17.93 15.71 8.23
CA ARG A 202 16.91 15.63 9.28
C ARG A 202 17.22 14.55 10.32
N ARG A 203 17.85 13.45 9.91
CA ARG A 203 18.31 12.39 10.82
C ARG A 203 19.53 12.84 11.62
N THR A 204 20.50 13.50 10.99
CA THR A 204 21.71 14.02 11.65
C THR A 204 21.34 15.07 12.69
N ARG A 205 20.53 16.07 12.33
CA ARG A 205 20.05 17.10 13.26
C ARG A 205 19.27 16.53 14.44
N LYS A 206 18.40 15.53 14.21
CA LYS A 206 17.71 14.83 15.31
C LYS A 206 18.67 14.03 16.20
N ALA A 207 19.75 13.48 15.64
CA ALA A 207 20.78 12.79 16.40
C ALA A 207 21.59 13.78 17.26
N GLU A 208 21.98 14.92 16.69
CA GLU A 208 22.66 16.02 17.39
C GLU A 208 21.80 16.57 18.53
N GLN A 209 20.50 16.84 18.29
CA GLN A 209 19.57 17.27 19.33
C GLN A 209 19.44 16.25 20.46
N ARG A 210 19.46 14.95 20.15
CA ARG A 210 19.43 13.89 21.17
C ARG A 210 20.73 13.88 21.98
N GLU A 211 21.88 14.06 21.35
CA GLU A 211 23.16 14.09 22.07
C GLU A 211 23.27 15.32 22.97
N LEU A 212 22.85 16.48 22.48
CA LEU A 212 22.74 17.70 23.29
C LEU A 212 21.82 17.49 24.50
N GLY A 213 20.64 16.90 24.29
CA GLY A 213 19.73 16.55 25.38
C GLY A 213 20.32 15.53 26.35
N ARG A 214 21.16 14.61 25.87
CA ARG A 214 21.89 13.63 26.69
C ARG A 214 22.92 14.31 27.60
N ILE A 215 23.73 15.20 27.02
CA ILE A 215 24.74 16.00 27.74
C ILE A 215 24.06 16.88 28.79
N GLU A 216 22.95 17.53 28.44
CA GLU A 216 22.21 18.38 29.38
C GLU A 216 21.55 17.57 30.52
N ALA A 217 21.02 16.38 30.22
CA ALA A 217 20.48 15.48 31.23
C ALA A 217 21.57 15.00 32.22
N LEU A 218 22.77 14.69 31.73
CA LEU A 218 23.93 14.35 32.57
C LEU A 218 24.32 15.52 33.49
N LYS A 219 24.35 16.76 32.97
CA LYS A 219 24.61 17.97 33.76
C LYS A 219 23.58 18.18 34.88
N ARG A 220 22.33 17.76 34.66
CA ARG A 220 21.24 17.80 35.66
C ARG A 220 21.25 16.59 36.62
N GLY A 221 22.29 15.76 36.59
CA GLY A 221 22.42 14.59 37.47
C GLY A 221 21.45 13.44 37.14
N LYS A 222 20.80 13.43 35.98
CA LYS A 222 19.94 12.30 35.59
C LYS A 222 20.80 11.10 35.23
N ILE A 223 20.52 9.96 35.85
CA ILE A 223 21.10 8.67 35.48
C ILE A 223 20.48 8.24 34.15
N ILE A 224 21.29 8.22 33.09
CA ILE A 224 20.87 7.78 31.76
C ILE A 224 21.08 6.28 31.67
N THR A 225 20.03 5.50 31.94
CA THR A 225 20.04 4.06 31.68
C THR A 225 19.90 3.82 30.18
N ASP A 226 20.90 3.18 29.55
CA ASP A 226 20.81 2.77 28.16
C ASP A 226 19.88 1.56 28.00
N ASN A 227 18.59 1.86 27.96
CA ASN A 227 17.53 0.87 27.77
C ASN A 227 17.63 0.16 26.41
N LYS A 228 18.41 0.67 25.45
CA LYS A 228 18.60 0.05 24.14
C LYS A 228 19.55 -1.13 24.25
N GLU A 229 20.66 -0.98 24.96
CA GLU A 229 21.61 -2.07 25.20
C GLU A 229 20.96 -3.17 26.05
N ALA A 230 20.26 -2.81 27.11
CA ALA A 230 19.49 -3.75 27.92
C ALA A 230 18.45 -4.53 27.09
N LYS A 231 17.69 -3.85 26.21
CA LYS A 231 16.74 -4.51 25.28
C LYS A 231 17.41 -5.39 24.23
N ASN A 232 18.55 -4.96 23.69
CA ASN A 232 19.31 -5.74 22.71
C ASN A 232 19.86 -7.02 23.35
N ASN A 233 20.38 -6.93 24.57
CA ASN A 233 20.86 -8.08 25.33
C ASN A 233 19.71 -9.03 25.68
N LEU A 234 18.55 -8.50 26.09
CA LEU A 234 17.34 -9.30 26.35
C LEU A 234 16.80 -10.01 25.10
N ASN A 235 16.95 -9.40 23.92
CA ASN A 235 16.57 -10.02 22.65
C ASN A 235 17.60 -11.08 22.22
N LYS A 236 18.90 -10.83 22.38
CA LYS A 236 19.96 -11.84 22.09
C LYS A 236 19.80 -13.07 22.99
N SER A 237 19.48 -12.89 24.27
CA SER A 237 19.27 -14.00 25.21
C SER A 237 17.97 -14.80 24.99
N ARG A 238 17.09 -14.39 24.06
CA ARG A 238 15.88 -15.14 23.69
C ARG A 238 16.07 -16.12 22.54
N PHE A 239 17.18 -16.00 21.81
CA PHE A 239 17.49 -16.78 20.62
C PHE A 239 18.80 -17.59 20.75
N ASN A 240 19.44 -17.55 21.91
CA ASN A 240 20.39 -18.55 22.40
C ASN A 240 19.67 -19.43 23.43
#